data_AF-A0A958M1J4-F1
#
_entry.id   AF-A0A958M1J4-F1
#
_cell.length_a   1.000
_cell.length_b   1.000
_cell.length_c   1.000
_cell.angle_alpha   90.00
_cell.angle_beta   90.00
_cell.angle_gamma   90.00
#
_symmetry.space_group_name_H-M   'P 1'
#
loop_
_entity.id
_entity.type
_entity.pdbx_description
1 polymer ?
#
loop_
_entity_poly.entity_id
_entity_poly.type
_entity_poly.pdbx_seq_one_letter_code
_entity_poly.pdbx_strand_id
1 'polypeptide(L)'
;MAKISYITIFMMFLGTGLLHAQQDIVTGPKAKNRKPWKDPKPQSVIVVKKHDHTIQTGPLAKNKRPFEDVCETVPVIFRERRKLTGPLAKNARPERGNYWEPETK
;
A
#
# COMPACT_ATOMS: atom_id res chain seq x y z
N MET A 1 -7.93 -33.25 38.88
CA MET A 1 -6.56 -32.70 38.68
C MET A 1 -6.19 -32.58 37.20
N ALA A 2 -6.40 -33.61 36.37
CA ALA A 2 -6.09 -33.56 34.93
C ALA A 2 -6.71 -32.38 34.14
N LYS A 3 -7.95 -31.97 34.45
CA LYS A 3 -8.62 -30.83 33.80
C LYS A 3 -7.89 -29.49 34.00
N ILE A 4 -7.32 -29.27 35.18
CA ILE A 4 -6.56 -28.05 35.48
C ILE A 4 -5.22 -28.10 34.74
N SER A 5 -4.60 -29.28 34.65
CA SER A 5 -3.36 -29.49 33.91
C SER A 5 -3.49 -29.18 32.40
N TYR A 6 -4.62 -29.51 31.77
CA TYR A 6 -4.86 -29.17 30.36
C TYR A 6 -5.00 -27.65 30.14
N ILE A 7 -5.67 -26.96 31.07
CA ILE A 7 -5.85 -25.49 30.99
C ILE A 7 -4.50 -24.78 31.15
N THR A 8 -3.65 -25.25 32.07
CA THR A 8 -2.32 -24.65 32.27
C THR A 8 -1.41 -24.84 31.05
N ILE A 9 -1.45 -26.00 30.41
CA ILE A 9 -0.68 -26.27 29.18
C ILE A 9 -1.16 -25.36 28.04
N PHE A 10 -2.47 -25.22 27.87
CA PHE A 10 -3.05 -24.35 26.85
C PHE A 10 -2.64 -22.88 27.04
N MET A 11 -2.69 -22.37 28.27
CA MET A 11 -2.28 -21.00 28.58
C MET A 11 -0.78 -20.76 28.31
N MET A 12 0.07 -21.77 28.53
CA MET A 12 1.50 -21.68 28.25
C MET A 12 1.79 -21.58 26.74
N PHE A 13 1.07 -22.33 25.91
CA PHE A 13 1.15 -22.21 24.45
C PHE A 13 0.59 -20.88 23.92
N LEU A 14 -0.49 -20.37 24.53
CA LEU A 14 -1.05 -19.08 24.13
C LEU A 14 -0.10 -17.91 24.46
N GLY A 15 0.53 -17.96 25.64
CA GLY A 15 1.51 -16.94 26.07
C GLY A 15 2.76 -16.90 25.19
N THR A 16 3.29 -18.05 24.78
CA THR A 16 4.46 -18.12 23.88
C THR A 16 4.15 -17.59 22.48
N GLY A 17 2.94 -17.86 21.95
CA GLY A 17 2.50 -17.29 20.67
C GLY A 17 2.41 -15.76 20.67
N LEU A 18 1.92 -15.17 21.78
CA LEU A 18 1.83 -13.71 21.93
C LEU A 18 3.20 -13.02 21.99
N LEU A 19 4.19 -13.64 22.65
CA LEU A 19 5.56 -13.11 22.71
C LEU A 19 6.26 -13.12 21.36
N HIS A 20 6.03 -14.15 20.54
CA HIS A 20 6.62 -14.26 19.20
C HIS A 20 6.11 -13.16 18.26
N ALA A 21 4.83 -12.78 18.36
CA ALA A 21 4.23 -11.71 17.55
C ALA A 21 4.83 -10.31 17.81
N GLN A 22 5.52 -10.09 18.95
CA GLN A 22 6.13 -8.80 19.30
C GLN A 22 7.63 -8.68 18.95
N GLN A 23 8.31 -9.75 18.54
CA GLN A 23 9.78 -9.75 18.43
C GLN A 23 10.35 -8.78 17.38
N ASP A 24 9.63 -8.52 16.28
CA ASP A 24 10.14 -7.69 15.17
C ASP A 24 9.69 -6.22 15.21
N ILE A 25 8.86 -5.84 16.19
CA ILE A 25 8.38 -4.46 16.29
C ILE A 25 9.38 -3.65 17.12
N VAL A 26 10.24 -2.90 16.45
CA VAL A 26 11.11 -1.92 17.11
C VAL A 26 10.24 -0.84 17.76
N THR A 27 10.18 -0.83 19.09
CA THR A 27 9.44 0.15 19.90
C THR A 27 10.39 0.98 20.78
N GLY A 28 9.87 2.04 21.40
CA GLY A 28 10.61 2.83 22.39
C GLY A 28 11.73 3.71 21.81
N PRO A 29 12.79 3.99 22.59
CA PRO A 29 13.88 4.89 22.18
C PRO A 29 14.59 4.44 20.89
N LYS A 30 14.73 3.12 20.69
CA LYS A 30 15.32 2.55 19.47
C LYS A 30 14.50 2.89 18.23
N ALA A 31 13.17 2.91 18.33
CA ALA A 31 12.28 3.31 17.23
C ALA A 31 12.43 4.80 16.90
N LYS A 32 12.49 5.65 17.93
CA LYS A 32 12.66 7.10 17.77
C LYS A 32 14.02 7.48 17.17
N ASN A 33 15.07 6.74 17.51
CA ASN A 33 16.44 6.97 17.01
C ASN A 33 16.75 6.21 15.72
N ARG A 34 15.78 5.48 15.14
CA ARG A 34 15.95 4.78 13.86
C ARG A 34 16.13 5.81 12.75
N LYS A 35 17.20 5.68 11.97
CA LYS A 35 17.49 6.54 10.80
C LYS A 35 16.73 6.00 9.57
N PRO A 36 15.63 6.62 9.11
CA PRO A 36 14.77 6.03 8.08
C PRO A 36 15.46 5.85 6.72
N TRP A 37 16.52 6.61 6.45
CA TRP A 37 17.31 6.53 5.22
C TRP A 37 18.32 5.37 5.19
N LYS A 38 18.62 4.73 6.32
CA LYS A 38 19.51 3.56 6.37
C LYS A 38 18.79 2.28 5.95
N ASP A 39 17.54 2.13 6.39
CA ASP A 39 16.67 0.99 6.08
C ASP A 39 15.29 1.51 5.64
N PRO A 40 15.19 2.02 4.39
CA PRO A 40 13.94 2.53 3.88
C PRO A 40 12.91 1.40 3.83
N LYS A 41 11.69 1.68 4.31
CA LYS A 41 10.59 0.75 4.14
C LYS A 41 10.32 0.58 2.64
N PRO A 42 9.89 -0.62 2.20
CA PRO A 42 9.46 -0.81 0.83
C PRO A 42 8.38 0.22 0.50
N GLN A 43 8.49 0.82 -0.69
CA GLN A 43 7.55 1.83 -1.16
C GLN A 43 6.17 1.18 -1.34
N SER A 44 5.16 1.74 -0.69
CA SER A 44 3.77 1.29 -0.87
C SER A 44 3.29 1.61 -2.28
N VAL A 45 2.64 0.65 -2.95
CA VAL A 45 1.97 0.89 -4.23
C VAL A 45 0.75 1.77 -3.98
N ILE A 46 0.72 2.93 -4.62
CA ILE A 46 -0.46 3.82 -4.60
C ILE A 46 -1.49 3.22 -5.54
N VAL A 47 -2.71 3.00 -5.06
CA VAL A 47 -3.82 2.45 -5.85
C VAL A 47 -4.95 3.48 -5.93
N VAL A 48 -5.59 3.55 -7.09
CA VAL A 48 -6.80 4.33 -7.32
C VAL A 48 -7.97 3.38 -7.42
N LYS A 49 -9.04 3.66 -6.68
CA LYS A 49 -10.32 2.98 -6.84
C LYS A 49 -11.04 3.58 -8.04
N LYS A 50 -11.33 2.76 -9.04
CA LYS A 50 -12.21 3.13 -10.15
C LYS A 50 -13.64 2.84 -9.73
N HIS A 51 -14.35 3.91 -9.48
CA HIS A 51 -15.75 3.92 -9.14
C HIS A 51 -16.56 3.98 -10.44
N ASP A 52 -16.81 2.83 -11.07
CA ASP A 52 -17.59 2.77 -12.32
C ASP A 52 -19.10 2.70 -12.06
N HIS A 53 -19.59 3.58 -11.18
CA HIS A 53 -21.01 3.72 -10.92
C HIS A 53 -21.59 4.80 -11.81
N THR A 54 -22.79 4.53 -12.33
CA THR A 54 -23.67 5.58 -12.82
C THR A 54 -23.83 6.66 -11.74
N ILE A 55 -23.81 7.93 -12.15
CA ILE A 55 -23.97 9.05 -11.22
C ILE A 55 -25.38 8.93 -10.61
N GLN A 56 -25.45 8.45 -9.37
CA GLN A 56 -26.69 8.37 -8.62
C GLN A 56 -26.92 9.70 -7.90
N THR A 57 -28.12 10.24 -8.00
CA THR A 57 -28.52 11.49 -7.34
C THR A 57 -29.77 11.27 -6.48
N GLY A 58 -30.05 12.21 -5.59
CA GLY A 58 -31.28 12.20 -4.78
C GLY A 58 -31.27 11.15 -3.65
N PRO A 59 -32.44 10.60 -3.28
CA PRO A 59 -32.58 9.69 -2.13
C PRO A 59 -31.74 8.41 -2.25
N LEU A 60 -31.61 7.86 -3.46
CA LEU A 60 -30.81 6.67 -3.73
C LEU A 60 -29.33 6.89 -3.37
N ALA A 61 -28.78 8.05 -3.72
CA ALA A 61 -27.39 8.39 -3.39
C ALA A 61 -27.17 8.52 -1.87
N LYS A 62 -28.16 9.06 -1.14
CA LYS A 62 -28.08 9.24 0.32
C LYS A 62 -28.19 7.92 1.09
N ASN A 63 -28.90 6.94 0.54
CA ASN A 63 -29.13 5.65 1.18
C ASN A 63 -28.06 4.60 0.83
N LYS A 64 -27.18 4.87 -0.14
CA LYS A 64 -26.08 3.98 -0.49
C LYS A 64 -25.06 3.91 0.63
N ARG A 65 -24.66 2.69 1.01
CA ARG A 65 -23.68 2.45 2.07
C ARG A 65 -22.27 2.41 1.49
N PRO A 66 -21.31 3.23 1.99
CA PRO A 66 -19.96 3.29 1.44
C PRO A 66 -19.16 1.98 1.52
N PHE A 67 -19.49 1.10 2.48
CA PHE A 67 -18.77 -0.16 2.69
C PHE A 67 -19.24 -1.30 1.77
N GLU A 68 -20.39 -1.16 1.13
CA GLU A 68 -20.91 -2.11 0.14
C GLU A 68 -20.40 -1.79 -1.28
N ASP A 69 -19.58 -0.73 -1.43
CA ASP A 69 -19.08 -0.27 -2.72
C ASP A 69 -17.89 -1.13 -3.19
N VAL A 70 -18.19 -2.11 -4.04
CA VAL A 70 -17.18 -2.96 -4.70
C VAL A 70 -16.64 -2.21 -5.91
N CYS A 71 -15.35 -1.92 -5.90
CA CYS A 71 -14.68 -1.15 -6.96
C CYS A 71 -13.37 -1.83 -7.36
N GLU A 72 -13.02 -1.68 -8.63
CA GLU A 72 -11.73 -2.12 -9.14
C GLU A 72 -10.62 -1.20 -8.61
N THR A 73 -9.52 -1.78 -8.15
CA THR A 73 -8.33 -1.06 -7.73
C THR A 73 -7.27 -1.16 -8.81
N VAL A 74 -6.80 -0.01 -9.29
CA VAL A 74 -5.75 0.06 -10.32
C VAL A 74 -4.51 0.71 -9.73
N PRO A 75 -3.31 0.12 -9.89
CA PRO A 75 -2.08 0.74 -9.40
C PRO A 75 -1.74 2.00 -10.22
N VAL A 76 -1.29 3.04 -9.53
CA VAL A 76 -0.73 4.23 -10.16
C VAL A 76 0.73 3.95 -10.51
N ILE A 77 1.04 3.97 -11.80
CA ILE A 77 2.39 3.80 -12.30
C ILE A 77 2.97 5.18 -12.59
N PHE A 78 4.05 5.52 -11.87
CA PHE A 78 4.82 6.72 -12.17
C PHE A 78 5.75 6.44 -13.34
N ARG A 79 5.63 7.23 -14.41
CA ARG A 79 6.55 7.17 -15.55
C ARG A 79 7.56 8.30 -15.47
N GLU A 80 8.82 7.99 -15.73
CA GLU A 80 9.87 8.99 -15.82
C GLU A 80 9.87 9.65 -17.21
N ARG A 81 10.24 10.93 -17.22
CA ARG A 81 10.45 11.68 -18.45
C ARG A 81 11.81 11.31 -19.00
N ARG A 82 11.89 11.15 -20.31
CA ARG A 82 13.15 10.86 -20.98
C ARG A 82 14.13 12.03 -20.82
N LYS A 83 15.37 11.74 -20.43
CA LYS A 83 16.45 12.73 -20.40
C LYS A 83 16.92 13.05 -21.82
N LEU A 84 16.31 14.07 -22.42
CA LEU A 84 16.62 14.53 -23.78
C LEU A 84 17.53 15.76 -23.74
N THR A 85 18.45 15.87 -24.70
CA THR A 85 19.35 17.02 -24.83
C THR A 85 19.33 17.57 -26.26
N GLY A 86 19.73 18.84 -26.42
CA GLY A 86 19.87 19.48 -27.72
C GLY A 86 18.56 19.60 -28.52
N PRO A 87 18.56 19.38 -29.85
CA PRO A 87 17.37 19.55 -30.68
C PRO A 87 16.26 18.55 -30.35
N LEU A 88 16.61 17.36 -29.85
CA LEU A 88 15.64 16.36 -29.42
C LEU A 88 14.80 16.83 -28.23
N ALA A 89 15.39 17.59 -27.31
CA ALA A 89 14.66 18.18 -26.18
C ALA A 89 13.63 19.22 -26.65
N LYS A 90 14.01 20.06 -27.63
CA LYS A 90 13.11 21.08 -28.20
C LYS A 90 11.97 20.47 -29.03
N ASN A 91 12.22 19.32 -29.66
CA ASN A 91 11.24 18.57 -30.44
C ASN A 91 10.48 17.51 -29.62
N ALA A 92 10.72 17.45 -28.31
CA ALA A 92 10.02 16.54 -27.41
C ALA A 92 8.58 17.01 -27.24
N ARG A 93 7.63 16.11 -27.53
CA ARG A 93 6.21 16.40 -27.56
C ARG A 93 5.43 15.22 -26.99
N PRO A 94 4.67 15.40 -25.88
CA PRO A 94 3.94 14.31 -25.23
C PRO A 94 3.02 13.54 -26.17
N GLU A 95 2.34 14.23 -27.08
CA GLU A 95 1.40 13.65 -28.03
C GLU A 95 2.06 12.75 -29.10
N ARG A 96 3.38 12.89 -29.31
CA ARG A 96 4.13 12.07 -30.28
C ARG A 96 4.77 10.83 -29.65
N GLY A 97 4.58 10.61 -28.35
CA GLY A 97 5.15 9.47 -27.62
C GLY A 97 6.67 9.52 -27.42
N ASN A 98 7.35 10.59 -27.82
CA ASN A 98 8.81 10.73 -27.71
C ASN A 98 9.27 11.34 -26.37
N TYR A 99 8.33 11.66 -25.47
CA TYR A 99 8.57 12.40 -24.24
C TYR A 99 8.83 11.50 -23.01
N TRP A 100 8.19 10.33 -22.98
CA TRP A 100 8.28 9.38 -21.88
C TRP A 100 9.35 8.33 -22.17
N GLU A 101 9.93 7.74 -21.12
CA GLU A 101 10.76 6.56 -21.29
C GLU A 101 9.90 5.37 -21.75
N PRO A 102 10.40 4.54 -22.69
CA PRO A 102 9.66 3.37 -23.14
C PRO A 102 9.46 2.41 -21.98
N GLU A 103 8.25 1.85 -21.86
CA GLU A 103 7.99 0.79 -20.89
C GLU A 103 8.85 -0.42 -21.27
N THR A 104 9.86 -0.72 -20.45
CA THR A 104 10.62 -1.96 -20.59
C THR A 104 9.65 -3.13 -20.37
N LYS A 105 9.47 -3.96 -21.40
CA LYS A 105 8.68 -5.19 -21.33
C LYS A 105 9.29 -6.21 -20.36
#